data_AF-A0A3C1DAH9-F1
#
_entry.id   AF-A0A3C1DAH9-F1
#
_cell.length_a   1.000
_cell.length_b   1.000
_cell.length_c   1.000
_cell.angle_alpha   90.00
_cell.angle_beta   90.00
_cell.angle_gamma   90.00
#
_symmetry.space_group_name_H-M   'P 1'
#
loop_
_entity.id
_entity.type
_entity.pdbx_description
1 polymer ?
#
loop_
_entity_poly.entity_id
_entity_poly.type
_entity_poly.pdbx_seq_one_letter_code
_entity_poly.pdbx_strand_id
1 'polypeptide(L)'
;STIANLGLIVACAGVATSEAIWAAILLVIFHAAAKSLLFLCVGTAEHHIGSRDIEDMDLLFERMPKLARFMMLGIMCMFIAPFGMLIAKWATLVSFVDNRQFVLVMLLAFGSAATFMFWGKWLGKLSGIAGMQENVELTVHPSEWISLIVMAAIAVGACILLPLVSSAFVEPYLAGIFDFVGPGISVENLWITSILAVFVFVVLFGALGASKKKRVDVYLAGVAIDSDARVYRNSLSGETAATSRNLYLDNIFGEDILRRPGELLCGIIIVVALIASGIVVPPLM
;
A
#
# COMPACT_ATOMS: atom_id res chain seq x y z
N SER A 1 3.87 5.27 5.00
CA SER A 1 2.76 5.12 4.02
C SER A 1 1.47 5.80 4.46
N THR A 2 1.01 5.63 5.71
CA THR A 2 -0.18 6.34 6.23
C THR A 2 -0.04 7.86 6.18
N ILE A 3 1.05 8.40 6.70
CA ILE A 3 1.34 9.85 6.67
C ILE A 3 1.24 10.42 5.25
N ALA A 4 1.80 9.72 4.25
CA ALA A 4 1.76 10.16 2.85
C ALA A 4 0.33 10.20 2.28
N ASN A 5 -0.47 9.16 2.53
CA ASN A 5 -1.86 9.13 2.04
C ASN A 5 -2.75 10.13 2.79
N LEU A 6 -2.55 10.32 4.11
CA LEU A 6 -3.24 11.36 4.88
C LEU A 6 -2.86 12.77 4.40
N GLY A 7 -1.57 13.02 4.15
CA GLY A 7 -1.11 14.27 3.56
C GLY A 7 -1.76 14.55 2.20
N LEU A 8 -1.94 13.51 1.38
CA LEU A 8 -2.66 13.64 0.10
C LEU A 8 -4.15 13.95 0.28
N ILE A 9 -4.83 13.31 1.23
CA ILE A 9 -6.23 13.59 1.57
C ILE A 9 -6.38 15.05 2.01
N VAL A 10 -5.49 15.53 2.88
CA VAL A 10 -5.49 16.92 3.35
C VAL A 10 -5.18 17.88 2.21
N ALA A 11 -4.26 17.54 1.30
CA ALA A 11 -3.98 18.36 0.12
C ALA A 11 -5.20 18.47 -0.80
N CYS A 12 -5.94 17.37 -1.01
CA CYS A 12 -7.21 17.40 -1.76
C CYS A 12 -8.24 18.30 -1.09
N ALA A 13 -8.37 18.20 0.23
CA ALA A 13 -9.26 19.06 1.01
C ALA A 13 -8.86 20.55 0.90
N GLY A 14 -7.56 20.85 0.87
CA GLY A 14 -7.05 22.21 0.70
C GLY A 14 -7.29 22.81 -0.70
N VAL A 15 -7.32 21.98 -1.75
CA VAL A 15 -7.71 22.43 -3.10
C VAL A 15 -9.22 22.73 -3.18
N ALA A 16 -10.02 22.05 -2.37
CA ALA A 16 -11.43 22.36 -2.12
C ALA A 16 -12.34 22.42 -3.36
N THR A 17 -12.00 21.72 -4.44
CA THR A 17 -12.88 21.53 -5.60
C THR A 17 -13.70 20.26 -5.48
N SER A 18 -14.83 20.19 -6.20
CA SER A 18 -15.72 19.03 -6.17
C SER A 18 -14.99 17.71 -6.48
N GLU A 19 -14.08 17.73 -7.45
CA GLU A 19 -13.27 16.62 -7.93
C GLU A 19 -12.18 16.24 -6.92
N ALA A 20 -11.57 17.24 -6.27
CA ALA A 20 -10.58 17.00 -5.22
C ALA A 20 -11.24 16.36 -3.99
N ILE A 21 -12.41 16.85 -3.56
CA ILE A 21 -13.15 16.27 -2.43
C ILE A 21 -13.68 14.88 -2.77
N TRP A 22 -14.15 14.65 -4.00
CA TRP A 22 -14.50 13.31 -4.49
C TRP A 22 -13.34 12.33 -4.30
N ALA A 23 -12.14 12.71 -4.77
CA ALA A 23 -10.93 11.91 -4.62
C ALA A 23 -10.54 11.72 -3.15
N ALA A 24 -10.65 12.76 -2.32
CA ALA A 24 -10.34 12.72 -0.89
C ALA A 24 -11.20 11.69 -0.15
N ILE A 25 -12.52 11.67 -0.41
CA ILE A 25 -13.45 10.72 0.23
C ILE A 25 -13.07 9.28 -0.14
N LEU A 26 -12.80 9.01 -1.41
CA LEU A 26 -12.37 7.68 -1.84
C LEU A 26 -11.01 7.29 -1.26
N LEU A 27 -10.04 8.23 -1.23
CA LEU A 27 -8.76 8.00 -0.57
C LEU A 27 -8.96 7.59 0.89
N VAL A 28 -9.85 8.24 1.64
CA VAL A 28 -10.17 7.88 3.03
C VAL A 28 -10.74 6.46 3.12
N ILE A 29 -11.75 6.13 2.31
CA ILE A 29 -12.42 4.81 2.33
C ILE A 29 -11.42 3.69 2.05
N PHE A 30 -10.67 3.79 0.95
CA PHE A 30 -9.69 2.77 0.58
C PHE A 30 -8.50 2.74 1.53
N HIS A 31 -8.12 3.89 2.07
CA HIS A 31 -7.06 3.97 3.07
C HIS A 31 -7.42 3.22 4.33
N ALA A 32 -8.60 3.50 4.90
CA ALA A 32 -9.08 2.87 6.10
C ALA A 32 -9.22 1.34 5.92
N ALA A 33 -9.88 0.89 4.86
CA ALA A 33 -10.12 -0.52 4.63
C ALA A 33 -8.80 -1.31 4.46
N ALA A 34 -7.90 -0.85 3.58
CA ALA A 34 -6.67 -1.57 3.31
C ALA A 34 -5.62 -1.43 4.42
N LYS A 35 -5.55 -0.29 5.15
CA LYS A 35 -4.64 -0.17 6.29
C LYS A 35 -5.06 -1.04 7.46
N SER A 36 -6.34 -1.09 7.78
CA SER A 36 -6.84 -1.97 8.85
C SER A 36 -6.49 -3.42 8.55
N LEU A 37 -6.71 -3.88 7.31
CA LEU A 37 -6.31 -5.23 6.90
C LEU A 37 -4.79 -5.44 7.06
N LEU A 38 -3.97 -4.51 6.58
CA LEU A 38 -2.51 -4.64 6.66
C LEU A 38 -1.97 -4.65 8.10
N PHE A 39 -2.49 -3.79 8.98
CA PHE A 39 -2.08 -3.78 10.38
C PHE A 39 -2.50 -5.05 11.11
N LEU A 40 -3.69 -5.60 10.81
CA LEU A 40 -4.09 -6.90 11.34
C LEU A 40 -3.16 -8.01 10.83
N CYS A 41 -2.86 -8.05 9.53
CA CYS A 41 -1.95 -9.06 8.97
C CYS A 41 -0.55 -8.99 9.59
N VAL A 42 0.02 -7.79 9.72
CA VAL A 42 1.35 -7.59 10.32
C VAL A 42 1.31 -7.92 11.82
N GLY A 43 0.26 -7.54 12.54
CA GLY A 43 0.11 -7.83 13.96
C GLY A 43 0.01 -9.33 14.24
N THR A 44 -0.79 -10.07 13.46
CA THR A 44 -0.84 -11.54 13.55
C THR A 44 0.53 -12.15 13.21
N ALA A 45 1.18 -11.69 12.12
CA ALA A 45 2.50 -12.20 11.77
C ALA A 45 3.55 -11.92 12.87
N GLU A 46 3.60 -10.72 13.43
CA GLU A 46 4.47 -10.35 14.55
C GLU A 46 4.21 -11.24 15.77
N HIS A 47 2.94 -11.47 16.12
CA HIS A 47 2.57 -12.26 17.29
C HIS A 47 3.04 -13.71 17.19
N HIS A 48 2.96 -14.30 16.00
CA HIS A 48 3.32 -15.70 15.78
C HIS A 48 4.79 -15.92 15.40
N ILE A 49 5.43 -14.96 14.74
CA ILE A 49 6.86 -15.01 14.40
C ILE A 49 7.73 -14.55 15.58
N GLY A 50 7.20 -13.67 16.44
CA GLY A 50 7.91 -13.10 17.58
C GLY A 50 8.93 -12.01 17.21
N SER A 51 8.90 -11.50 15.98
CA SER A 51 9.79 -10.44 15.50
C SER A 51 9.02 -9.32 14.80
N ARG A 52 9.54 -8.11 14.96
CA ARG A 52 9.10 -6.89 14.26
C ARG A 52 9.98 -6.55 13.06
N ASP A 53 11.09 -7.26 12.87
CA ASP A 53 11.98 -7.03 11.74
C ASP A 53 11.32 -7.54 10.46
N ILE A 54 11.24 -6.68 9.45
CA ILE A 54 10.69 -7.02 8.14
C ILE A 54 11.51 -8.12 7.44
N GLU A 55 12.81 -8.22 7.75
CA GLU A 55 13.68 -9.28 7.23
C GLU A 55 13.29 -10.66 7.79
N ASP A 56 12.74 -10.71 9.01
CA ASP A 56 12.24 -11.95 9.62
C ASP A 56 10.86 -12.36 9.09
N MET A 57 10.21 -11.47 8.34
CA MET A 57 8.94 -11.72 7.64
C MET A 57 9.14 -12.19 6.18
N ASP A 58 10.39 -12.42 5.76
CA ASP A 58 10.68 -12.99 4.45
C ASP A 58 10.06 -14.41 4.33
N LEU A 59 9.64 -14.77 3.11
CA LEU A 59 9.01 -16.07 2.81
C LEU A 59 7.72 -16.33 3.59
N LEU A 60 6.97 -15.27 3.92
CA LEU A 60 5.70 -15.41 4.64
C LEU A 60 4.72 -16.37 3.95
N PHE A 61 4.81 -16.54 2.62
CA PHE A 61 4.02 -17.53 1.90
C PHE A 61 4.31 -18.99 2.24
N GLU A 62 5.45 -19.29 2.84
CA GLU A 62 5.79 -20.63 3.34
C GLU A 62 5.36 -20.79 4.79
N ARG A 63 5.62 -19.77 5.63
CA ARG A 63 5.30 -19.78 7.06
C ARG A 63 3.81 -19.61 7.37
N MET A 64 3.15 -18.71 6.66
CA MET A 64 1.74 -18.31 6.87
C MET A 64 1.03 -18.00 5.54
N PRO A 65 0.76 -19.02 4.70
CA PRO A 65 0.34 -18.83 3.30
C PRO A 65 -0.98 -18.08 3.12
N LYS A 66 -2.01 -18.32 3.95
CA LYS A 66 -3.28 -17.59 3.85
C LYS A 66 -3.09 -16.15 4.34
N LEU A 67 -2.36 -15.95 5.44
CA LEU A 67 -2.05 -14.61 5.97
C LEU A 67 -1.29 -13.77 4.92
N ALA A 68 -0.31 -14.38 4.25
CA ALA A 68 0.44 -13.74 3.17
C ALA A 68 -0.48 -13.28 2.03
N ARG A 69 -1.52 -14.06 1.68
CA ARG A 69 -2.53 -13.65 0.67
C ARG A 69 -3.35 -12.45 1.12
N PHE A 70 -3.79 -12.41 2.37
CA PHE A 70 -4.49 -11.24 2.91
C PHE A 70 -3.59 -10.01 2.98
N MET A 71 -2.31 -10.19 3.33
CA MET A 71 -1.33 -9.11 3.33
C MET A 71 -1.10 -8.57 1.92
N MET A 72 -0.87 -9.43 0.93
CA MET A 72 -0.78 -9.04 -0.48
C MET A 72 -2.04 -8.29 -0.92
N LEU A 73 -3.24 -8.80 -0.62
CA LEU A 73 -4.50 -8.11 -0.94
C LEU A 73 -4.48 -6.68 -0.41
N GLY A 74 -4.09 -6.48 0.86
CA GLY A 74 -3.96 -5.14 1.44
C GLY A 74 -2.95 -4.23 0.72
N ILE A 75 -1.81 -4.78 0.29
CA ILE A 75 -0.81 -4.04 -0.50
C ILE A 75 -1.37 -3.68 -1.88
N MET A 76 -2.01 -4.63 -2.55
CA MET A 76 -2.62 -4.43 -3.86
C MET A 76 -3.71 -3.35 -3.79
N CYS A 77 -4.56 -3.39 -2.77
CA CYS A 77 -5.57 -2.36 -2.51
C CYS A 77 -5.00 -0.95 -2.35
N MET A 78 -3.75 -0.82 -1.87
CA MET A 78 -3.08 0.47 -1.66
C MET A 78 -2.42 1.04 -2.92
N PHE A 79 -2.06 0.19 -3.89
CA PHE A 79 -1.09 0.59 -4.90
C PHE A 79 -1.33 0.05 -6.33
N ILE A 80 -1.99 -1.10 -6.51
CA ILE A 80 -2.12 -1.75 -7.83
C ILE A 80 -3.42 -1.32 -8.54
N ALA A 81 -3.36 -1.11 -9.85
CA ALA A 81 -4.56 -1.06 -10.70
C ALA A 81 -5.14 -2.47 -10.71
N PRO A 82 -6.38 -2.72 -10.26
CA PRO A 82 -7.58 -1.90 -10.44
C PRO A 82 -8.21 -1.39 -9.13
N PHE A 83 -7.43 -1.32 -8.06
CA PHE A 83 -7.98 -1.01 -6.74
C PHE A 83 -8.22 0.49 -6.54
N GLY A 84 -9.21 0.80 -5.71
CA GLY A 84 -9.75 2.14 -5.55
C GLY A 84 -8.76 3.21 -5.08
N MET A 85 -7.71 2.85 -4.35
CA MET A 85 -6.70 3.83 -3.93
C MET A 85 -5.96 4.44 -5.12
N LEU A 86 -5.61 3.66 -6.14
CA LEU A 86 -4.91 4.18 -7.31
C LEU A 86 -5.84 5.06 -8.15
N ILE A 87 -7.12 4.68 -8.26
CA ILE A 87 -8.16 5.44 -8.95
C ILE A 87 -8.35 6.80 -8.28
N ALA A 88 -8.43 6.83 -6.95
CA ALA A 88 -8.55 8.07 -6.20
C ALA A 88 -7.29 8.96 -6.38
N LYS A 89 -6.08 8.37 -6.37
CA LYS A 89 -4.84 9.12 -6.68
C LYS A 89 -4.83 9.69 -8.10
N TRP A 90 -5.34 8.95 -9.08
CA TRP A 90 -5.48 9.42 -10.45
C TRP A 90 -6.44 10.62 -10.51
N ALA A 91 -7.61 10.52 -9.88
CA ALA A 91 -8.55 11.64 -9.79
C ALA A 91 -7.93 12.87 -9.09
N THR A 92 -7.14 12.66 -8.03
CA THR A 92 -6.39 13.74 -7.38
C THR A 92 -5.42 14.40 -8.36
N LEU A 93 -4.68 13.62 -9.15
CA LEU A 93 -3.73 14.16 -10.13
C LEU A 93 -4.44 15.01 -11.18
N VAL A 94 -5.55 14.51 -11.75
CA VAL A 94 -6.36 15.25 -12.73
C VAL A 94 -6.86 16.56 -12.12
N SER A 95 -7.46 16.50 -10.93
CA SER A 95 -7.94 17.69 -10.23
C SER A 95 -6.84 18.72 -9.96
N PHE A 96 -5.64 18.28 -9.56
CA PHE A 96 -4.52 19.19 -9.33
C PHE A 96 -4.01 19.84 -10.62
N VAL A 97 -3.99 19.10 -11.73
CA VAL A 97 -3.59 19.64 -13.04
C VAL A 97 -4.60 20.68 -13.52
N ASP A 98 -5.90 20.37 -13.43
CA ASP A 98 -6.97 21.26 -13.89
C ASP A 98 -7.01 22.55 -13.06
N ASN A 99 -6.73 22.47 -11.76
CA ASN A 99 -6.62 23.61 -10.85
C ASN A 99 -5.24 24.28 -10.84
N ARG A 100 -4.35 23.91 -11.77
CA ARG A 100 -2.99 24.48 -11.95
C ARG A 100 -2.12 24.41 -10.69
N GLN A 101 -2.36 23.41 -9.83
CA GLN A 101 -1.62 23.16 -8.60
C GLN A 101 -0.34 22.37 -8.85
N PHE A 102 0.56 22.90 -9.68
CA PHE A 102 1.75 22.19 -10.17
C PHE A 102 2.68 21.70 -9.05
N VAL A 103 2.77 22.44 -7.93
CA VAL A 103 3.56 22.02 -6.76
C VAL A 103 2.98 20.74 -6.16
N LEU A 104 1.66 20.66 -6.00
CA LEU A 104 0.99 19.47 -5.48
C LEU A 104 1.10 18.27 -6.44
N VAL A 105 1.08 18.52 -7.76
CA VAL A 105 1.33 17.48 -8.77
C VAL A 105 2.74 16.88 -8.61
N MET A 106 3.77 17.72 -8.46
CA MET A 106 5.14 17.24 -8.26
C MET A 106 5.30 16.45 -6.95
N LEU A 107 4.71 16.94 -5.85
CA LEU A 107 4.71 16.24 -4.56
C LEU A 107 3.98 14.89 -4.65
N LEU A 108 2.83 14.84 -5.34
CA LEU A 108 2.08 13.61 -5.57
C LEU A 108 2.89 12.62 -6.40
N ALA A 109 3.53 13.06 -7.49
CA ALA A 109 4.34 12.18 -8.35
C ALA A 109 5.53 11.60 -7.59
N PHE A 110 6.30 12.44 -6.88
CA PHE A 110 7.44 12.01 -6.09
C PHE A 110 7.02 11.06 -4.95
N GLY A 111 6.01 11.45 -4.16
CA GLY A 111 5.48 10.63 -3.08
C GLY A 111 4.93 9.30 -3.59
N SER A 112 4.25 9.30 -4.74
CA SER A 112 3.72 8.08 -5.35
C SER A 112 4.84 7.13 -5.81
N ALA A 113 5.91 7.64 -6.41
CA ALA A 113 7.07 6.85 -6.80
C ALA A 113 7.75 6.18 -5.58
N ALA A 114 7.96 6.93 -4.49
CA ALA A 114 8.46 6.37 -3.24
C ALA A 114 7.52 5.28 -2.68
N THR A 115 6.20 5.52 -2.74
CA THR A 115 5.22 4.51 -2.30
C THR A 115 5.21 3.25 -3.15
N PHE A 116 5.38 3.40 -4.46
CA PHE A 116 5.49 2.27 -5.36
C PHE A 116 6.69 1.39 -5.00
N MET A 117 7.85 2.02 -4.78
CA MET A 117 9.10 1.30 -4.52
C MET A 117 8.97 0.37 -3.30
N PHE A 118 8.53 0.87 -2.15
CA PHE A 118 8.47 0.04 -0.95
C PHE A 118 7.34 -0.99 -1.00
N TRP A 119 6.18 -0.66 -1.59
CA TRP A 119 5.08 -1.62 -1.74
C TRP A 119 5.43 -2.74 -2.72
N GLY A 120 6.01 -2.40 -3.87
CA GLY A 120 6.46 -3.37 -4.87
C GLY A 120 7.53 -4.30 -4.31
N LYS A 121 8.52 -3.73 -3.61
CA LYS A 121 9.55 -4.51 -2.91
C LYS A 121 8.94 -5.49 -1.90
N TRP A 122 8.01 -5.03 -1.08
CA TRP A 122 7.41 -5.88 -0.05
C TRP A 122 6.50 -6.96 -0.66
N LEU A 123 5.69 -6.61 -1.67
CA LEU A 123 4.90 -7.59 -2.43
C LEU A 123 5.79 -8.67 -3.06
N GLY A 124 6.95 -8.26 -3.62
CA GLY A 124 7.96 -9.16 -4.16
C GLY A 124 8.54 -10.11 -3.10
N LYS A 125 8.96 -9.57 -1.95
CA LYS A 125 9.47 -10.36 -0.81
C LYS A 125 8.44 -11.37 -0.30
N LEU A 126 7.17 -11.00 -0.24
CA LEU A 126 6.09 -11.92 0.12
C LEU A 126 5.95 -13.02 -0.93
N SER A 127 5.88 -12.66 -2.23
CA SER A 127 5.68 -13.63 -3.32
C SER A 127 6.82 -14.64 -3.52
N GLY A 128 7.98 -14.39 -2.92
CA GLY A 128 9.16 -15.26 -3.00
C GLY A 128 8.92 -16.60 -2.30
N ILE A 129 9.17 -17.69 -3.03
CA ILE A 129 9.24 -19.05 -2.50
C ILE A 129 10.71 -19.43 -2.59
N ALA A 130 11.36 -19.64 -1.45
CA ALA A 130 12.79 -19.94 -1.44
C ALA A 130 13.23 -20.82 -0.26
N GLY A 131 12.33 -21.44 0.50
CA GLY A 131 12.71 -22.33 1.60
C GLY A 131 11.62 -23.29 2.06
N MET A 132 11.93 -24.04 3.11
CA MET A 132 10.98 -24.84 3.85
C MET A 132 11.02 -24.38 5.29
N GLN A 133 10.36 -23.25 5.55
CA GLN A 133 10.16 -22.75 6.91
C GLN A 133 8.97 -23.48 7.56
N GLU A 134 9.03 -23.66 8.88
CA GLU A 134 7.95 -24.29 9.63
C GLU A 134 6.65 -23.46 9.52
N ASN A 135 5.54 -24.14 9.22
CA ASN A 135 4.25 -23.47 9.04
C ASN A 135 3.63 -23.18 10.42
N VAL A 136 3.73 -21.93 10.86
CA VAL A 136 3.18 -21.46 12.13
C VAL A 136 1.72 -20.98 12.02
N GLU A 137 1.13 -20.97 10.82
CA GLU A 137 -0.25 -20.51 10.58
C GLU A 137 -1.31 -21.28 11.37
N LEU A 138 -1.04 -22.54 11.70
CA LEU A 138 -1.95 -23.39 12.47
C LEU A 138 -2.18 -22.89 13.89
N THR A 139 -1.30 -22.01 14.38
CA THR A 139 -1.41 -21.42 15.73
C THR A 139 -2.32 -20.19 15.78
N VAL A 140 -2.75 -19.66 14.63
CA VAL A 140 -3.59 -18.45 14.55
C VAL A 140 -5.00 -18.74 15.06
N HIS A 141 -5.44 -17.96 16.05
CA HIS A 141 -6.74 -18.16 16.69
C HIS A 141 -7.91 -17.80 15.73
N PRO A 142 -9.06 -18.51 15.78
CA PRO A 142 -10.21 -18.22 14.91
C PRO A 142 -10.73 -16.77 14.97
N SER A 143 -10.60 -16.09 16.11
CA SER A 143 -11.02 -14.68 16.24
C SER A 143 -10.17 -13.72 15.39
N GLU A 144 -8.88 -14.01 15.24
CA GLU A 144 -7.99 -13.25 14.35
C GLU A 144 -8.40 -13.45 12.90
N TRP A 145 -8.69 -14.71 12.52
CA TRP A 145 -9.21 -15.03 11.19
C TRP A 145 -10.51 -14.29 10.87
N ILE A 146 -11.46 -14.23 11.81
CA ILE A 146 -12.70 -13.49 11.61
C ILE A 146 -12.41 -12.01 11.33
N SER A 147 -11.52 -11.39 12.12
CA SER A 147 -11.13 -9.98 11.93
C SER A 147 -10.48 -9.74 10.56
N LEU A 148 -9.57 -10.63 10.15
CA LEU A 148 -8.90 -10.58 8.85
C LEU A 148 -9.88 -10.74 7.69
N ILE A 149 -10.78 -11.73 7.76
CA ILE A 149 -11.78 -12.01 6.72
C ILE A 149 -12.76 -10.85 6.60
N VAL A 150 -13.26 -10.31 7.71
CA VAL A 150 -14.15 -9.15 7.71
C VAL A 150 -13.47 -7.96 7.05
N MET A 151 -12.22 -7.66 7.43
CA MET A 151 -11.53 -6.53 6.82
C MET A 151 -11.19 -6.73 5.35
N ALA A 152 -10.84 -7.95 4.96
CA ALA A 152 -10.62 -8.30 3.56
C ALA A 152 -11.91 -8.16 2.74
N ALA A 153 -13.05 -8.62 3.27
CA ALA A 153 -14.35 -8.48 2.64
C ALA A 153 -14.74 -7.01 2.48
N ILE A 154 -14.48 -6.16 3.48
CA ILE A 154 -14.70 -4.71 3.37
C ILE A 154 -13.79 -4.09 2.29
N ALA A 155 -12.50 -4.44 2.26
CA ALA A 155 -11.57 -3.88 1.27
C ALA A 155 -11.94 -4.27 -0.16
N VAL A 156 -12.31 -5.53 -0.39
CA VAL A 156 -12.76 -6.05 -1.69
C VAL A 156 -14.12 -5.46 -2.06
N GLY A 157 -15.07 -5.46 -1.11
CA GLY A 157 -16.39 -4.88 -1.28
C GLY A 157 -16.34 -3.41 -1.66
N ALA A 158 -15.47 -2.62 -1.03
CA ALA A 158 -15.26 -1.22 -1.38
C ALA A 158 -14.77 -1.04 -2.83
N CYS A 159 -13.95 -1.97 -3.35
CA CYS A 159 -13.46 -1.90 -4.73
C CYS A 159 -14.52 -2.32 -5.74
N ILE A 160 -15.28 -3.38 -5.44
CA ILE A 160 -16.34 -3.88 -6.31
C ILE A 160 -17.51 -2.88 -6.36
N LEU A 161 -17.91 -2.35 -5.22
CA LEU A 161 -19.02 -1.41 -5.09
C LEU A 161 -18.61 0.04 -5.39
N LEU A 162 -17.39 0.28 -5.87
CA LEU A 162 -16.89 1.62 -6.16
C LEU A 162 -17.83 2.47 -7.04
N PRO A 163 -18.42 1.96 -8.14
CA PRO A 163 -19.38 2.74 -8.93
C PRO A 163 -20.58 3.18 -8.10
N LEU A 164 -21.11 2.28 -7.27
CA LEU A 164 -22.27 2.54 -6.43
C LEU A 164 -21.93 3.52 -5.29
N VAL A 165 -20.76 3.38 -4.68
CA VAL A 165 -20.26 4.33 -3.67
C VAL A 165 -20.14 5.72 -4.28
N SER A 166 -19.61 5.84 -5.50
CA SER A 166 -19.54 7.13 -6.20
C SER A 166 -20.93 7.73 -6.43
N SER A 167 -21.81 7.00 -7.12
CA SER A 167 -23.08 7.55 -7.60
C SER A 167 -24.15 7.72 -6.50
N ALA A 168 -24.16 6.84 -5.50
CA ALA A 168 -25.20 6.84 -4.46
C ALA A 168 -24.79 7.58 -3.18
N PHE A 169 -23.49 7.76 -2.94
CA PHE A 169 -22.99 8.38 -1.71
C PHE A 169 -22.14 9.63 -1.97
N VAL A 170 -21.08 9.53 -2.78
CA VAL A 170 -20.13 10.64 -2.94
C VAL A 170 -20.72 11.77 -3.78
N GLU A 171 -21.29 11.48 -4.95
CA GLU A 171 -21.88 12.49 -5.84
C GLU A 171 -23.05 13.25 -5.20
N PRO A 172 -24.02 12.61 -4.53
CA PRO A 172 -25.09 13.32 -3.83
C PRO A 172 -24.58 14.20 -2.69
N TYR A 173 -23.55 13.75 -1.96
CA TYR A 173 -22.91 14.57 -0.93
C TYR A 173 -22.27 15.82 -1.52
N LEU A 174 -21.56 15.68 -2.64
CA LEU A 174 -20.95 16.81 -3.34
C LEU A 174 -21.98 17.79 -3.89
N ALA A 175 -23.08 17.29 -4.47
CA ALA A 175 -24.19 18.13 -4.95
C ALA A 175 -24.87 18.94 -3.84
N GLY A 176 -24.78 18.48 -2.58
CA GLY A 176 -25.28 19.22 -1.43
C GLY A 176 -24.35 20.32 -0.93
N ILE A 177 -23.08 20.33 -1.34
CA ILE A 177 -22.05 21.27 -0.88
C ILE A 177 -21.62 22.22 -1.99
N PHE A 178 -21.58 21.73 -3.23
CA PHE A 178 -21.12 22.44 -4.41
C PHE A 178 -22.28 22.65 -5.39
N ASP A 179 -22.41 23.87 -5.91
CA ASP A 179 -23.42 24.21 -6.93
C ASP A 179 -23.15 23.51 -8.28
N PHE A 180 -21.89 23.15 -8.53
CA PHE A 180 -21.46 22.40 -9.71
C PHE A 180 -20.63 21.20 -9.28
N VAL A 181 -21.07 20.01 -9.67
CA VAL A 181 -20.30 18.78 -9.54
C VAL A 181 -19.60 18.55 -10.87
N GLY A 182 -18.29 18.81 -10.89
CA GLY A 182 -17.48 18.54 -12.08
C GLY A 182 -17.43 17.05 -12.40
N PRO A 183 -17.14 16.69 -13.65
CA PRO A 183 -17.05 15.30 -14.04
C PRO A 183 -15.88 14.64 -13.31
N GLY A 184 -16.20 13.74 -12.38
CA GLY A 184 -15.22 12.84 -11.79
C GLY A 184 -14.68 11.83 -12.81
N ILE A 185 -14.16 10.71 -12.32
CA ILE A 185 -13.83 9.60 -13.20
C ILE A 185 -15.12 9.06 -13.83
N SER A 186 -15.11 8.82 -15.15
CA SER A 186 -16.29 8.32 -15.85
C SER A 186 -16.81 7.03 -15.22
N VAL A 187 -18.14 6.92 -15.15
CA VAL A 187 -18.82 5.74 -14.57
C VAL A 187 -18.38 4.45 -15.26
N GLU A 188 -18.13 4.49 -16.57
CA GLU A 188 -17.58 3.38 -17.35
C GLU A 188 -16.22 2.91 -16.82
N ASN A 189 -15.31 3.84 -16.53
CA ASN A 189 -14.00 3.51 -15.95
C ASN A 189 -14.14 2.92 -14.54
N LEU A 190 -15.11 3.38 -13.74
CA LEU A 190 -15.39 2.79 -12.42
C LEU A 190 -15.92 1.35 -12.53
N TRP A 191 -16.74 1.06 -13.54
CA TRP A 191 -17.20 -0.32 -13.80
C TRP A 191 -16.06 -1.23 -14.26
N ILE A 192 -15.20 -0.74 -15.17
CA ILE A 192 -14.02 -1.50 -15.62
C ILE A 192 -13.13 -1.85 -14.44
N THR A 193 -12.86 -0.90 -13.54
CA THR A 193 -12.00 -1.15 -12.38
C THR A 193 -12.66 -2.10 -11.37
N SER A 194 -13.96 -1.99 -11.15
CA SER A 194 -14.71 -2.95 -10.33
C SER A 194 -14.60 -4.39 -10.87
N ILE A 195 -14.79 -4.58 -12.18
CA ILE A 195 -14.68 -5.89 -12.84
C ILE A 195 -13.25 -6.44 -12.73
N LEU A 196 -12.24 -5.60 -12.99
CA LEU A 196 -10.85 -6.00 -12.85
C LEU A 196 -10.52 -6.35 -11.39
N ALA A 197 -11.09 -5.67 -10.40
CA ALA A 197 -10.87 -5.97 -8.99
C ALA A 197 -11.40 -7.36 -8.62
N VAL A 198 -12.57 -7.75 -9.15
CA VAL A 198 -13.09 -9.11 -9.03
C VAL A 198 -12.11 -10.12 -9.65
N PHE A 199 -11.64 -9.85 -10.87
CA PHE A 199 -10.68 -10.74 -11.55
C PHE A 199 -9.41 -10.95 -10.71
N VAL A 200 -8.81 -9.87 -10.21
CA VAL A 200 -7.62 -9.94 -9.36
C VAL A 200 -7.89 -10.73 -8.08
N PHE A 201 -9.03 -10.50 -7.42
CA PHE A 201 -9.42 -11.26 -6.23
C PHE A 201 -9.53 -12.77 -6.52
N VAL A 202 -10.17 -13.14 -7.62
CA VAL A 202 -10.29 -14.54 -8.05
C VAL A 202 -8.92 -15.15 -8.33
N VAL A 203 -8.01 -14.43 -8.98
CA VAL A 203 -6.64 -14.92 -9.22
C VAL A 203 -5.87 -15.11 -7.91
N LEU A 204 -5.97 -14.14 -6.99
CA LEU A 204 -5.26 -14.14 -5.72
C LEU A 204 -5.65 -15.31 -4.81
N PHE A 205 -6.94 -15.63 -4.74
CA PHE A 205 -7.45 -16.68 -3.86
C PHE A 205 -7.71 -18.02 -4.56
N GLY A 206 -7.92 -18.02 -5.88
CA GLY A 206 -8.24 -19.22 -6.66
C GLY A 206 -7.07 -19.84 -7.44
N ALA A 207 -6.08 -19.06 -7.88
CA ALA A 207 -5.00 -19.55 -8.75
C ALA A 207 -3.63 -19.62 -8.05
N LEU A 208 -3.34 -18.67 -7.15
CA LEU A 208 -2.08 -18.60 -6.40
C LEU A 208 -2.01 -19.68 -5.31
N GLY A 209 -1.38 -20.81 -5.63
CA GLY A 209 -1.10 -21.90 -4.68
C GLY A 209 -1.42 -23.31 -5.17
N ALA A 210 -2.08 -23.45 -6.32
CA ALA A 210 -2.40 -24.76 -6.91
C ALA A 210 -1.25 -25.35 -7.76
N SER A 211 -0.05 -24.77 -7.69
CA SER A 211 1.08 -25.20 -8.51
C SER A 211 1.70 -26.49 -7.95
N LYS A 212 1.48 -27.60 -8.65
CA LYS A 212 2.19 -28.87 -8.42
C LYS A 212 3.62 -28.87 -9.01
N LYS A 213 4.15 -27.70 -9.41
CA LYS A 213 5.47 -27.62 -10.03
C LYS A 213 6.55 -27.99 -9.02
N LYS A 214 7.48 -28.83 -9.45
CA LYS A 214 8.66 -29.22 -8.68
C LYS A 214 9.43 -27.95 -8.29
N ARG A 215 9.56 -27.69 -7.00
CA ARG A 215 10.46 -26.65 -6.49
C ARG A 215 11.88 -27.08 -6.83
N VAL A 216 12.63 -26.17 -7.43
CA VAL A 216 14.03 -26.40 -7.78
C VAL A 216 14.86 -25.62 -6.76
N ASP A 217 15.92 -26.26 -6.29
CA ASP A 217 16.83 -25.65 -5.32
C ASP A 217 17.41 -24.35 -5.87
N VAL A 218 17.58 -23.38 -4.97
CA VAL A 218 18.17 -22.09 -5.32
C VAL A 218 19.62 -22.31 -5.72
N TYR A 219 20.02 -21.81 -6.88
CA TYR A 219 21.41 -21.91 -7.32
C TYR A 219 22.29 -20.94 -6.53
N LEU A 220 23.13 -21.49 -5.64
CA LEU A 220 24.01 -20.71 -4.75
C LEU A 220 25.41 -20.45 -5.34
N ALA A 221 25.58 -20.60 -6.66
CA ALA A 221 26.87 -20.42 -7.35
C ALA A 221 28.04 -21.22 -6.74
N GLY A 222 27.75 -22.41 -6.22
CA GLY A 222 28.72 -23.27 -5.54
C GLY A 222 28.17 -24.67 -5.27
N VAL A 223 28.89 -25.46 -4.47
CA VAL A 223 28.40 -26.76 -3.99
C VAL A 223 27.40 -26.49 -2.86
N ALA A 224 26.12 -26.76 -3.14
CA ALA A 224 25.09 -26.76 -2.12
C ALA A 224 25.34 -27.93 -1.16
N ILE A 225 25.40 -27.64 0.14
CA ILE A 225 25.53 -28.64 1.20
C ILE A 225 24.14 -28.98 1.72
N ASP A 226 23.35 -27.95 2.01
CA ASP A 226 21.95 -28.04 2.37
C ASP A 226 21.15 -27.00 1.57
N SER A 227 20.42 -27.48 0.56
CA SER A 227 19.59 -26.64 -0.30
C SER A 227 18.41 -25.99 0.46
N ASP A 228 17.87 -26.66 1.48
CA ASP A 228 16.71 -26.18 2.24
C ASP A 228 17.11 -25.06 3.21
N ALA A 229 18.26 -25.21 3.87
CA ALA A 229 18.86 -24.18 4.72
C ALA A 229 19.66 -23.11 3.93
N ARG A 230 19.75 -23.25 2.60
CA ARG A 230 20.53 -22.39 1.70
C ARG A 230 22.01 -22.30 2.08
N VAL A 231 22.59 -23.40 2.54
CA VAL A 231 23.98 -23.50 2.93
C VAL A 231 24.82 -23.97 1.74
N TYR A 232 25.84 -23.19 1.41
CA TYR A 232 26.79 -23.52 0.36
C TYR A 232 28.21 -23.50 0.90
N ARG A 233 29.11 -24.19 0.19
CA ARG A 233 30.53 -24.14 0.48
C ARG A 233 31.15 -22.86 -0.08
N ASN A 234 31.72 -22.04 0.80
CA ASN A 234 32.36 -20.78 0.42
C ASN A 234 33.78 -20.99 -0.16
N SER A 235 34.39 -19.92 -0.65
CA SER A 235 35.73 -19.94 -1.25
C SER A 235 36.85 -20.40 -0.30
N LEU A 236 36.63 -20.32 1.01
CA LEU A 236 37.55 -20.76 2.05
C LEU A 236 37.25 -22.19 2.53
N SER A 237 36.47 -22.95 1.76
CA SER A 237 36.05 -24.32 2.08
C SER A 237 35.16 -24.48 3.32
N GLY A 238 34.71 -23.38 3.93
CA GLY A 238 33.76 -23.37 5.04
C GLY A 238 32.31 -23.35 4.58
N GLU A 239 31.40 -23.56 5.51
CA GLU A 239 29.95 -23.50 5.27
C GLU A 239 29.43 -22.09 5.47
N THR A 240 28.56 -21.61 4.60
CA THR A 240 27.93 -20.28 4.73
C THR A 240 26.49 -20.33 4.26
N ALA A 241 25.59 -19.77 5.06
CA ALA A 241 24.17 -19.65 4.71
C ALA A 241 23.93 -18.39 3.87
N ALA A 242 23.26 -18.55 2.73
CA ALA A 242 22.87 -17.43 1.90
C ALA A 242 21.65 -16.72 2.51
N THR A 243 21.81 -15.44 2.83
CA THR A 243 20.73 -14.57 3.31
C THR A 243 20.55 -13.40 2.36
N SER A 244 19.30 -12.96 2.18
CA SER A 244 18.99 -11.69 1.51
C SER A 244 18.61 -10.70 2.60
N ARG A 245 19.22 -9.52 2.60
CA ARG A 245 18.90 -8.44 3.53
C ARG A 245 18.85 -7.11 2.81
N ASN A 246 18.06 -6.18 3.32
CA ASN A 246 18.05 -4.83 2.80
C ASN A 246 19.38 -4.10 3.06
N LEU A 247 19.80 -3.31 2.07
CA LEU A 247 20.84 -2.30 2.23
C LEU A 247 20.18 -1.00 2.72
N TYR A 248 20.39 -0.65 3.99
CA TYR A 248 19.72 0.48 4.64
C TYR A 248 20.40 1.84 4.38
N LEU A 249 21.65 1.86 3.89
CA LEU A 249 22.41 3.08 3.57
C LEU A 249 22.37 4.13 4.70
N ASP A 250 22.39 3.71 5.97
CA ASP A 250 22.20 4.59 7.13
C ASP A 250 23.22 5.74 7.20
N ASN A 251 24.43 5.52 6.67
CA ASN A 251 25.47 6.55 6.60
C ASN A 251 25.18 7.67 5.59
N ILE A 252 24.20 7.49 4.68
CA ILE A 252 23.84 8.46 3.64
C ILE A 252 22.42 8.99 3.87
N PHE A 253 21.47 8.10 4.18
CA PHE A 253 20.05 8.40 4.34
C PHE A 253 19.51 8.06 5.74
N GLY A 254 20.38 7.95 6.74
CA GLY A 254 19.98 7.67 8.12
C GLY A 254 19.17 8.81 8.73
N GLU A 255 18.37 8.46 9.74
CA GLU A 255 17.50 9.40 10.46
C GLU A 255 18.31 10.57 11.04
N ASP A 256 19.49 10.31 11.60
CA ASP A 256 20.33 11.36 12.19
C ASP A 256 20.76 12.43 11.20
N ILE A 257 20.90 12.07 9.91
CA ILE A 257 21.30 12.97 8.83
C ILE A 257 20.07 13.71 8.29
N LEU A 258 18.96 13.00 8.04
CA LEU A 258 17.79 13.55 7.35
C LEU A 258 16.79 14.26 8.28
N ARG A 259 16.71 13.89 9.57
CA ARG A 259 15.67 14.36 10.49
C ARG A 259 15.69 15.88 10.63
N ARG A 260 16.82 16.45 11.05
CA ARG A 260 16.94 17.91 11.28
C ARG A 260 16.66 18.75 10.03
N PRO A 261 17.30 18.50 8.86
CA PRO A 261 17.01 19.30 7.67
C PRO A 261 15.58 19.06 7.17
N GLY A 262 15.06 17.83 7.26
CA GLY A 262 13.69 17.50 6.87
C GLY A 262 12.64 18.21 7.73
N GLU A 263 12.77 18.14 9.06
CA GLU A 263 11.87 18.83 10.01
C GLU A 263 11.90 20.34 9.82
N LEU A 264 13.08 20.92 9.65
CA LEU A 264 13.24 22.36 9.46
C LEU A 264 12.61 22.81 8.13
N LEU A 265 12.85 22.09 7.04
CA LEU A 265 12.27 22.39 5.73
C LEU A 265 10.75 22.24 5.74
N CYS A 266 10.22 21.14 6.30
CA CYS A 266 8.78 20.94 6.46
C CYS A 266 8.15 22.03 7.34
N GLY A 267 8.81 22.39 8.45
CA GLY A 267 8.35 23.44 9.35
C GLY A 267 8.27 24.81 8.66
N ILE A 268 9.29 25.18 7.88
CA ILE A 268 9.29 26.42 7.08
C ILE A 268 8.14 26.39 6.08
N ILE A 269 7.95 25.29 5.33
CA ILE A 269 6.86 25.18 4.35
C ILE A 269 5.50 25.35 5.02
N ILE A 270 5.28 24.72 6.18
CA ILE A 270 4.02 24.85 6.93
C ILE A 270 3.80 26.30 7.38
N VAL A 271 4.82 26.95 7.94
CA VAL A 271 4.71 28.35 8.38
C VAL A 271 4.43 29.29 7.20
N VAL A 272 5.15 29.12 6.09
CA VAL A 272 4.93 29.92 4.87
C VAL A 272 3.52 29.69 4.33
N ALA A 273 3.05 28.45 4.28
CA ALA A 273 1.70 28.11 3.83
C ALA A 273 0.63 28.75 4.74
N LEU A 274 0.82 28.72 6.07
CA LEU A 274 -0.09 29.35 7.02
C LEU A 274 -0.13 30.87 6.83
N ILE A 275 1.03 31.52 6.71
CA ILE A 275 1.11 32.97 6.46
C ILE A 275 0.44 33.32 5.12
N ALA A 276 0.74 32.58 4.06
CA ALA A 276 0.13 32.79 2.74
C ALA A 276 -1.40 32.63 2.81
N SER A 277 -1.91 31.64 3.53
CA SER A 277 -3.35 31.47 3.71
C SER A 277 -4.00 32.67 4.43
N GLY A 278 -3.35 33.25 5.43
CA GLY A 278 -3.83 34.44 6.13
C GLY A 278 -3.83 35.73 5.30
N ILE A 279 -3.01 35.81 4.25
CA ILE A 279 -2.91 36.99 3.37
C ILE A 279 -3.90 36.90 2.20
N VAL A 280 -4.20 35.69 1.71
CA VAL A 280 -5.03 35.45 0.51
C VAL A 280 -6.52 35.34 0.84
N VAL A 281 -6.90 35.02 2.08
CA VAL A 281 -8.31 35.02 2.50
C VAL A 281 -8.77 36.47 2.72
N PRO A 282 -9.73 37.01 1.94
CA PRO A 282 -10.34 38.28 2.28
C PRO A 282 -10.99 38.17 3.67
N PRO A 283 -11.07 39.24 4.47
CA PRO A 283 -11.75 39.18 5.74
C PRO A 283 -13.16 38.63 5.52
N LEU A 284 -13.47 37.53 6.19
CA LEU A 284 -14.81 36.93 6.25
C LEU A 284 -15.79 38.06 6.65
N MET A 285 -16.56 38.54 5.67
CA MET A 285 -17.74 39.37 5.89
C MET A 285 -18.94 38.47 6.13
#